data_AF-A0A5C6DWC2-F1
#
_entry.id   AF-A0A5C6DWC2-F1
#
_cell.length_a   1.000
_cell.length_b   1.000
_cell.length_c   1.000
_cell.angle_alpha   90.00
_cell.angle_beta   90.00
_cell.angle_gamma   90.00
#
_symmetry.space_group_name_H-M   'P 1'
#
loop_
_entity.id
_entity.type
_entity.pdbx_description
1 polymer ?
#
loop_
_entity_poly.entity_id
_entity_poly.type
_entity_poly.pdbx_seq_one_letter_code
_entity_poly.pdbx_strand_id
1 'polypeptide(L)'
;MTNLLETIQTGRQSKPPRVLLYGVEGIGKAQPLDAKVLTPNGFVPMADISVGDAVIGANGQACEVLGVYPQGTKDVYQVTFRDGSTTRCCDDHLWLTATCNERSKGMAGAVRTLTDIRHSLRYGTHFNHAVPRVAPVQFPAKDLPIDPWLLGMYLGDGHYGHSLMITNPELDIQNRVRNIMAADGDQVVMVDDLHMRLTSPDRSGTQFKATIDTLGLAGRKAEDKFVPTVFLNGSVEQRLELIRGLIDSDGFVTNPGSVEYTTVSPQLSADFCYLVRSLGGSACVKTKRGSYEKDGIRHKCKMAYRIFASFPNEVAPVSSEKHLAKWGSAEWRIHHTIREVTLIGQMECKCIRIDSLDSLYVTDDFIVTHNSTFGSEAPKPIFIQTEDGLDEINCDRFPLATKFDDVVAALKTLAGEKHDYESVVIDSLDWLERLAWDKLCHQYGAESIEKVDGGYARGYTHALSLWREVLDLLGVLRSRGMVIVLIAHSKVERFEDPESSPYDRYSPRLHKHAAALVKEWCDAVLFATRKMRTQSEDGGFNRKRTIAHAIGKDGGERVIRAYGSPTCVAKNRYGIAEELPLSWSAFINAMSTN
;
A
#
# COMPACT_ATOMS: atom_id res chain seq x y z
N MET A 1 -11.89 -53.95 22.60
CA MET A 1 -12.29 -53.56 21.23
C MET A 1 -13.31 -52.46 21.38
N THR A 2 -12.95 -51.22 21.06
CA THR A 2 -13.91 -50.09 21.04
C THR A 2 -15.00 -50.44 20.02
N ASN A 3 -16.26 -50.37 20.42
CA ASN A 3 -17.38 -50.70 19.54
C ASN A 3 -17.43 -49.65 18.42
N LEU A 4 -17.38 -50.08 17.15
CA LEU A 4 -17.43 -49.18 15.99
C LEU A 4 -18.69 -48.30 15.97
N LEU A 5 -19.77 -48.72 16.63
CA LEU A 5 -20.98 -47.92 16.77
C LEU A 5 -20.79 -46.73 17.72
N GLU A 6 -19.82 -46.79 18.65
CA GLU A 6 -19.50 -45.70 19.58
C GLU A 6 -18.63 -44.61 18.94
N THR A 7 -18.03 -44.87 17.77
CA THR A 7 -17.28 -43.85 17.01
C THR A 7 -18.13 -43.07 16.02
N ILE A 8 -19.44 -43.36 15.95
CA ILE A 8 -20.39 -42.63 15.10
C ILE A 8 -20.47 -41.18 15.57
N GLN A 9 -20.00 -40.28 14.72
CA GLN A 9 -20.13 -38.83 14.93
C GLN A 9 -21.47 -38.36 14.36
N THR A 10 -22.27 -37.68 15.18
CA THR A 10 -23.56 -37.09 14.79
C THR A 10 -23.45 -35.56 14.71
N GLY A 11 -24.09 -34.96 13.71
CA GLY A 11 -24.07 -33.50 13.48
C GLY A 11 -23.01 -33.00 12.48
N ARG A 12 -23.07 -31.71 12.13
CA ARG A 12 -22.05 -31.05 11.30
C ARG A 12 -20.85 -30.69 12.17
N GLN A 13 -19.66 -31.21 11.85
CA GLN A 13 -18.41 -30.72 12.45
C GLN A 13 -17.86 -29.57 11.62
N SER A 14 -17.63 -28.43 12.26
CA SER A 14 -16.88 -27.33 11.66
C SER A 14 -15.42 -27.77 11.50
N LYS A 15 -14.97 -27.89 10.25
CA LYS A 15 -13.58 -28.18 9.91
C LYS A 15 -13.05 -27.05 9.03
N PRO A 16 -11.76 -26.73 9.11
CA PRO A 16 -11.15 -25.71 8.26
C PRO A 16 -11.44 -25.97 6.76
N PRO A 17 -11.67 -24.93 5.96
CA PRO A 17 -12.03 -25.09 4.56
C PRO A 17 -10.84 -25.56 3.71
N ARG A 18 -11.15 -26.34 2.67
CA ARG A 18 -10.24 -26.65 1.55
C ARG A 18 -10.68 -25.87 0.33
N VAL A 19 -9.91 -24.86 -0.04
CA VAL A 19 -10.28 -23.88 -1.05
C VAL A 19 -9.32 -23.99 -2.22
N LEU A 20 -9.86 -24.14 -3.44
CA LEU A 20 -9.13 -23.91 -4.68
C LEU A 20 -9.60 -22.58 -5.25
N LEU A 21 -8.70 -21.61 -5.40
CA LEU A 21 -8.93 -20.35 -6.11
C LEU A 21 -8.20 -20.40 -7.45
N TYR A 22 -8.89 -20.10 -8.54
CA TYR A 22 -8.25 -19.95 -9.84
C TYR A 22 -8.73 -18.71 -10.61
N GLY A 23 -7.86 -18.10 -11.41
CA GLY A 23 -8.16 -16.83 -12.07
C GLY A 23 -7.15 -16.39 -13.13
N VAL A 24 -7.24 -15.12 -13.54
CA VAL A 24 -6.33 -14.46 -14.49
C VAL A 24 -5.32 -13.58 -13.74
N GLU A 25 -4.09 -13.48 -14.22
CA GLU A 25 -3.01 -12.68 -13.62
C GLU A 25 -3.34 -11.17 -13.57
N GLY A 26 -2.71 -10.43 -12.64
CA GLY A 26 -2.66 -8.95 -12.71
C GLY A 26 -3.91 -8.21 -12.24
N ILE A 27 -4.65 -8.75 -11.28
CA ILE A 27 -5.91 -8.19 -10.83
C ILE A 27 -5.63 -7.52 -9.44
N GLY A 28 -5.29 -6.20 -9.30
CA GLY A 28 -5.79 -5.38 -8.14
C GLY A 28 -5.15 -4.18 -7.52
N LYS A 29 -4.13 -3.64 -8.15
CA LYS A 29 -3.11 -2.93 -7.37
C LYS A 29 -2.55 -1.76 -8.16
N ALA A 30 -3.38 -1.20 -9.04
CA ALA A 30 -2.93 -0.36 -10.13
C ALA A 30 -3.09 1.11 -9.78
N GLN A 31 -1.99 1.85 -9.89
CA GLN A 31 -2.01 3.30 -9.86
C GLN A 31 -1.68 3.84 -11.26
N PRO A 32 -2.13 5.06 -11.60
CA PRO A 32 -1.73 5.74 -12.82
C PRO A 32 -0.21 5.80 -12.98
N LEU A 33 0.27 5.76 -14.22
CA LEU A 33 1.71 5.87 -14.51
C LEU A 33 2.36 7.17 -13.95
N ASP A 34 1.59 8.24 -13.79
CA ASP A 34 2.04 9.51 -13.23
C ASP A 34 1.80 9.65 -11.71
N ALA A 35 1.24 8.62 -11.05
CA ALA A 35 1.18 8.58 -9.59
C ALA A 35 2.61 8.53 -9.03
N LYS A 36 2.83 9.20 -7.90
CA LYS A 36 4.16 9.25 -7.29
C LYS A 36 4.36 8.08 -6.35
N VAL A 37 5.54 7.48 -6.42
CA VAL A 37 6.03 6.46 -5.48
C VAL A 37 7.22 7.04 -4.75
N LEU A 38 7.22 6.93 -3.42
CA LEU A 38 8.31 7.50 -2.63
C LEU A 38 9.51 6.56 -2.61
N THR A 39 10.69 7.08 -2.96
CA THR A 39 11.98 6.38 -2.88
C THR A 39 12.85 7.02 -1.80
N PRO A 40 13.99 6.40 -1.41
CA PRO A 40 14.97 7.04 -0.52
C PRO A 40 15.53 8.38 -1.03
N ASN A 41 15.35 8.70 -2.30
CA ASN A 41 15.82 9.95 -2.92
C ASN A 41 14.70 10.95 -3.19
N GLY A 42 13.46 10.64 -2.79
CA GLY A 42 12.28 11.46 -3.04
C GLY A 42 11.26 10.76 -3.94
N PHE A 43 10.21 11.48 -4.30
CA PHE A 43 9.15 10.94 -5.14
C PHE A 43 9.58 10.79 -6.60
N VAL A 44 9.26 9.64 -7.19
CA VAL A 44 9.40 9.37 -8.63
C VAL A 44 8.06 8.91 -9.21
N PRO A 45 7.80 9.12 -10.50
CA PRO A 45 6.62 8.58 -11.16
C PRO A 45 6.59 7.04 -11.13
N MET A 46 5.40 6.47 -10.98
CA MET A 46 5.14 5.03 -11.09
C MET A 46 5.65 4.46 -12.42
N ALA A 47 5.60 5.25 -13.49
CA ALA A 47 6.16 4.93 -14.81
C ALA A 47 7.64 4.53 -14.77
N ASP A 48 8.40 5.14 -13.86
CA ASP A 48 9.87 5.02 -13.82
C ASP A 48 10.34 3.91 -12.88
N ILE A 49 9.43 3.37 -12.04
CA ILE A 49 9.74 2.25 -11.14
C ILE A 49 9.99 0.97 -11.94
N SER A 50 11.11 0.32 -11.61
CA SER A 50 11.63 -0.95 -12.11
C SER A 50 11.90 -1.94 -10.98
N VAL A 51 12.02 -3.22 -11.31
CA VAL A 51 12.48 -4.25 -10.36
C VAL A 51 13.91 -3.93 -9.91
N GLY A 52 14.20 -4.09 -8.62
CA GLY A 52 15.44 -3.73 -7.95
C GLY A 52 15.48 -2.29 -7.40
N ASP A 53 14.52 -1.42 -7.75
CA ASP A 53 14.45 -0.07 -7.18
C ASP A 53 14.07 -0.11 -5.71
N ALA A 54 14.47 0.90 -4.92
CA ALA A 54 14.07 1.02 -3.52
C ALA A 54 12.89 1.99 -3.36
N VAL A 55 11.85 1.58 -2.64
CA VAL A 55 10.68 2.41 -2.30
C VAL A 55 10.44 2.43 -0.80
N ILE A 56 9.76 3.45 -0.28
CA ILE A 56 9.53 3.61 1.15
C ILE A 56 8.28 2.82 1.58
N GLY A 57 8.45 1.94 2.57
CA GLY A 57 7.39 1.19 3.25
C GLY A 57 6.66 2.00 4.33
N ALA A 58 5.61 1.44 4.93
CA ALA A 58 4.83 2.15 5.97
C ALA A 58 5.64 2.44 7.24
N ASN A 59 6.68 1.64 7.53
CA ASN A 59 7.62 1.86 8.63
C ASN A 59 8.62 3.01 8.37
N GLY A 60 8.50 3.70 7.23
CA GLY A 60 9.39 4.79 6.84
C GLY A 60 10.74 4.34 6.29
N GLN A 61 11.03 3.04 6.23
CA GLN A 61 12.29 2.49 5.73
C GLN A 61 12.18 2.11 4.24
N ALA A 62 13.33 1.91 3.60
CA ALA A 62 13.41 1.45 2.22
C ALA A 62 13.12 -0.06 2.13
N CYS A 63 12.34 -0.45 1.13
CA CYS A 63 12.02 -1.81 0.74
C CYS A 63 12.32 -1.96 -0.77
N GLU A 64 12.78 -3.13 -1.17
CA GLU A 64 13.07 -3.40 -2.58
C GLU A 64 11.78 -3.57 -3.40
N VAL A 65 11.77 -3.06 -4.62
CA VAL A 65 10.76 -3.34 -5.63
C VAL A 65 11.14 -4.63 -6.30
N LEU A 66 10.18 -5.51 -6.29
CA LEU A 66 10.38 -6.93 -6.37
C LEU A 66 9.70 -7.39 -7.69
N GLY A 67 8.54 -6.81 -8.03
CA GLY A 67 7.88 -7.01 -9.31
C GLY A 67 7.29 -5.73 -9.90
N VAL A 68 7.21 -5.64 -11.22
CA VAL A 68 6.53 -4.54 -11.92
C VAL A 68 5.59 -5.11 -12.98
N TYR A 69 4.32 -4.70 -12.93
CA TYR A 69 3.25 -5.27 -13.74
C TYR A 69 2.45 -4.16 -14.41
N PRO A 70 2.58 -3.97 -15.74
CA PRO A 70 1.67 -3.13 -16.51
C PRO A 70 0.21 -3.60 -16.35
N GLN A 71 -0.72 -2.65 -16.29
CA GLN A 71 -2.14 -2.94 -16.01
C GLN A 71 -3.09 -2.48 -17.11
N GLY A 72 -2.57 -1.79 -18.13
CA GLY A 72 -3.32 -1.16 -19.21
C GLY A 72 -4.17 0.02 -18.71
N THR A 73 -5.09 0.46 -19.56
CA THR A 73 -6.04 1.52 -19.22
C THR A 73 -7.08 1.06 -18.20
N LYS A 74 -7.29 1.84 -17.13
CA LYS A 74 -8.32 1.60 -16.10
C LYS A 74 -8.98 2.89 -15.65
N ASP A 75 -10.21 2.80 -15.13
CA ASP A 75 -10.86 3.84 -14.36
C ASP A 75 -10.03 4.17 -13.13
N VAL A 76 -9.74 5.45 -12.97
CA VAL A 76 -8.95 6.00 -11.88
C VAL A 76 -9.84 6.88 -11.03
N TYR A 77 -9.73 6.68 -9.73
CA TYR A 77 -10.41 7.46 -8.72
C TYR A 77 -9.40 8.30 -7.95
N GLN A 78 -9.72 9.56 -7.74
CA GLN A 78 -9.02 10.41 -6.78
C GLN A 78 -9.56 10.12 -5.39
N VAL A 79 -8.68 9.69 -4.49
CA VAL A 79 -8.94 9.49 -3.07
C VAL A 79 -8.45 10.72 -2.32
N THR A 80 -9.36 11.46 -1.70
CA THR A 80 -9.05 12.69 -0.95
C THR A 80 -9.22 12.43 0.53
N PHE A 81 -8.22 12.82 1.33
CA PHE A 81 -8.20 12.64 2.78
C PHE A 81 -8.64 13.91 3.53
N ARG A 82 -8.94 13.77 4.83
CA ARG A 82 -9.43 14.88 5.67
C ARG A 82 -8.43 16.02 5.83
N ASP A 83 -7.13 15.73 5.79
CA ASP A 83 -6.05 16.72 5.82
C ASP A 83 -5.78 17.36 4.45
N GLY A 84 -6.52 16.95 3.42
CA GLY A 84 -6.42 17.46 2.06
C GLY A 84 -5.35 16.78 1.21
N SER A 85 -4.64 15.77 1.71
CA SER A 85 -3.77 14.96 0.85
C SER A 85 -4.61 14.16 -0.14
N THR A 86 -4.03 13.87 -1.31
CA THR A 86 -4.72 13.13 -2.37
C THR A 86 -3.81 12.10 -3.02
N THR A 87 -4.40 11.00 -3.46
CA THR A 87 -3.75 10.00 -4.32
C THR A 87 -4.75 9.44 -5.32
N ARG A 88 -4.26 8.67 -6.29
CA ARG A 88 -5.05 8.12 -7.39
C ARG A 88 -4.79 6.62 -7.52
N CYS A 89 -5.86 5.86 -7.71
CA CYS A 89 -5.80 4.42 -7.92
C CYS A 89 -7.08 3.90 -8.58
N CYS A 90 -7.06 2.65 -9.04
CA CYS A 90 -8.25 2.00 -9.58
C CYS A 90 -9.26 1.59 -8.50
N ASP A 91 -10.52 1.34 -8.90
CA ASP A 91 -11.61 1.02 -7.94
C ASP A 91 -11.36 -0.28 -7.15
N ASP A 92 -10.54 -1.17 -7.71
CA ASP A 92 -10.17 -2.43 -7.11
C ASP A 92 -8.87 -2.39 -6.30
N HIS A 93 -8.25 -1.20 -6.18
CA HIS A 93 -7.01 -1.02 -5.43
C HIS A 93 -7.20 -1.31 -3.95
N LEU A 94 -6.23 -1.99 -3.35
CA LEU A 94 -6.30 -2.42 -1.96
C LEU A 94 -5.76 -1.35 -1.00
N TRP A 95 -6.41 -1.27 0.15
CA TRP A 95 -6.10 -0.33 1.22
C TRP A 95 -6.20 -1.03 2.57
N LEU A 96 -5.15 -0.98 3.39
CA LEU A 96 -5.29 -1.27 4.81
C LEU A 96 -6.04 -0.12 5.47
N THR A 97 -7.26 -0.38 5.97
CA THR A 97 -8.08 0.64 6.63
C THR A 97 -8.65 0.14 7.95
N ALA A 98 -8.84 1.04 8.90
CA ALA A 98 -9.67 0.80 10.08
C ALA A 98 -10.95 1.64 9.99
N THR A 99 -12.11 1.01 10.14
CA THR A 99 -13.43 1.66 10.24
C THR A 99 -13.59 2.41 11.57
N CYS A 100 -14.60 3.27 11.70
CA CYS A 100 -14.90 3.96 12.96
C CYS A 100 -15.08 2.98 14.13
N ASN A 101 -15.81 1.90 13.89
CA ASN A 101 -16.10 0.87 14.90
C ASN A 101 -14.81 0.12 15.29
N GLU A 102 -13.99 -0.31 14.32
CA GLU A 102 -12.71 -0.96 14.58
C GLU A 102 -11.77 -0.07 15.40
N ARG A 103 -11.67 1.22 15.04
CA ARG A 103 -10.85 2.19 15.78
C ARG A 103 -11.33 2.37 17.22
N SER A 104 -12.64 2.45 17.46
CA SER A 104 -13.18 2.55 18.83
C SER A 104 -12.88 1.31 19.69
N LYS A 105 -12.64 0.16 19.07
CA LYS A 105 -12.28 -1.10 19.73
C LYS A 105 -10.78 -1.37 19.77
N GLY A 106 -9.96 -0.44 19.27
CA GLY A 106 -8.50 -0.60 19.21
C GLY A 106 -8.01 -1.66 18.23
N MET A 107 -8.82 -2.06 17.25
CA MET A 107 -8.43 -3.06 16.25
C MET A 107 -7.50 -2.44 15.18
N ALA A 108 -6.60 -3.26 14.62
CA ALA A 108 -5.62 -2.84 13.63
C ALA A 108 -6.21 -2.47 12.25
N GLY A 109 -7.48 -2.82 12.00
CA GLY A 109 -8.14 -2.64 10.70
C GLY A 109 -8.06 -3.90 9.82
N ALA A 110 -8.47 -3.76 8.57
CA ALA A 110 -8.47 -4.82 7.57
C ALA A 110 -8.18 -4.26 6.18
N VAL A 111 -7.63 -5.10 5.31
CA VAL A 111 -7.46 -4.80 3.89
C VAL A 111 -8.82 -4.76 3.22
N ARG A 112 -9.09 -3.69 2.46
CA ARG A 112 -10.34 -3.46 1.74
C ARG A 112 -10.06 -2.91 0.36
N THR A 113 -10.94 -3.18 -0.60
CA THR A 113 -10.88 -2.53 -1.91
C THR A 113 -11.34 -1.07 -1.82
N LEU A 114 -10.92 -0.24 -2.76
CA LEU A 114 -11.45 1.12 -2.87
C LEU A 114 -12.98 1.11 -3.08
N THR A 115 -13.50 0.11 -3.80
CA THR A 115 -14.94 -0.12 -4.00
C THR A 115 -15.67 -0.30 -2.67
N ASP A 116 -15.17 -1.17 -1.78
CA ASP A 116 -15.78 -1.40 -0.46
C ASP A 116 -15.75 -0.13 0.40
N ILE A 117 -14.62 0.60 0.34
CA ILE A 117 -14.45 1.88 1.03
C ILE A 117 -15.43 2.91 0.51
N ARG A 118 -15.68 2.97 -0.80
CA ARG A 118 -16.66 3.88 -1.42
C ARG A 118 -18.07 3.57 -0.94
N HIS A 119 -18.47 2.30 -0.96
CA HIS A 119 -19.80 1.87 -0.51
C HIS A 119 -20.04 2.12 0.98
N SER A 120 -18.99 2.07 1.80
CA SER A 120 -19.07 2.24 3.25
C SER A 120 -18.31 3.48 3.75
N LEU A 121 -18.14 4.49 2.90
CA LEU A 121 -17.33 5.69 3.17
C LEU A 121 -17.80 6.48 4.40
N ARG A 122 -19.11 6.38 4.70
CA ARG A 122 -19.77 7.05 5.82
C ARG A 122 -20.31 6.03 6.82
N TYR A 123 -20.19 6.38 8.09
CA TYR A 123 -20.90 5.73 9.19
C TYR A 123 -21.64 6.82 9.99
N GLY A 124 -22.93 6.97 9.73
CA GLY A 124 -23.70 8.12 10.20
C GLY A 124 -23.11 9.43 9.68
N THR A 125 -22.76 10.35 10.58
CA THR A 125 -22.13 11.64 10.26
C THR A 125 -20.60 11.56 10.14
N HIS A 126 -20.00 10.41 10.45
CA HIS A 126 -18.55 10.24 10.48
C HIS A 126 -18.02 9.67 9.16
N PHE A 127 -16.77 10.03 8.82
CA PHE A 127 -16.00 9.33 7.80
C PHE A 127 -15.52 8.00 8.37
N ASN A 128 -15.79 6.91 7.65
CA ASN A 128 -15.64 5.58 8.21
C ASN A 128 -14.19 5.08 8.17
N HIS A 129 -13.51 5.17 7.02
CA HIS A 129 -12.22 4.53 6.80
C HIS A 129 -11.03 5.44 7.07
N ALA A 130 -10.08 4.97 7.88
CA ALA A 130 -8.78 5.61 8.07
C ALA A 130 -7.64 4.67 7.70
N VAL A 131 -6.67 5.20 6.96
CA VAL A 131 -5.43 4.54 6.55
C VAL A 131 -4.35 4.81 7.62
N PRO A 132 -3.38 3.91 7.85
CA PRO A 132 -2.22 4.22 8.68
C PRO A 132 -1.42 5.39 8.10
N ARG A 133 -0.80 6.20 8.97
CA ARG A 133 0.24 7.14 8.53
C ARG A 133 1.56 6.40 8.43
N VAL A 134 2.40 6.84 7.50
CA VAL A 134 3.80 6.43 7.45
C VAL A 134 4.51 6.89 8.74
N ALA A 135 5.43 6.08 9.25
CA ALA A 135 6.39 6.54 10.24
C ALA A 135 7.32 7.64 9.66
N PRO A 136 8.09 8.39 10.48
CA PRO A 136 9.06 9.33 9.95
C PRO A 136 9.96 8.69 8.89
N VAL A 137 9.91 9.22 7.66
CA VAL A 137 10.58 8.61 6.50
C VAL A 137 12.10 8.69 6.66
N GLN A 138 12.81 7.58 6.48
CA GLN A 138 14.26 7.50 6.66
C GLN A 138 14.98 7.79 5.36
N PHE A 139 15.04 9.08 4.97
CA PHE A 139 15.94 9.51 3.90
C PHE A 139 17.40 9.48 4.36
N PRO A 140 18.36 9.22 3.45
CA PRO A 140 19.78 9.34 3.76
C PRO A 140 20.13 10.76 4.20
N ALA A 141 20.97 10.88 5.23
CA ALA A 141 21.52 12.16 5.65
C ALA A 141 22.22 12.87 4.49
N LYS A 142 22.01 14.18 4.38
CA LYS A 142 22.61 15.02 3.33
C LYS A 142 23.72 15.88 3.92
N ASP A 143 24.72 16.19 3.12
CA ASP A 143 25.66 17.26 3.44
C ASP A 143 24.94 18.59 3.17
N LEU A 144 24.53 19.28 4.23
CA LEU A 144 23.70 20.48 4.13
C LEU A 144 24.59 21.72 4.27
N PRO A 145 24.44 22.71 3.37
CA PRO A 145 25.37 23.84 3.31
C PRO A 145 25.15 24.90 4.40
N ILE A 146 24.08 24.75 5.20
CA ILE A 146 23.76 25.54 6.40
C ILE A 146 23.01 24.65 7.38
N ASP A 147 23.10 25.01 8.66
CA ASP A 147 22.28 24.38 9.70
C ASP A 147 20.78 24.46 9.35
N PRO A 148 20.03 23.34 9.41
CA PRO A 148 18.62 23.31 9.00
C PRO A 148 17.74 24.22 9.85
N TRP A 149 17.97 24.29 11.16
CA TRP A 149 17.19 25.14 12.06
C TRP A 149 17.43 26.62 11.72
N LEU A 150 18.68 27.02 11.46
CA LEU A 150 19.00 28.39 11.06
C LEU A 150 18.34 28.76 9.72
N LEU A 151 18.30 27.84 8.75
CA LEU A 151 17.54 28.04 7.51
C LEU A 151 16.05 28.28 7.81
N GLY A 152 15.44 27.45 8.65
CA GLY A 152 14.03 27.60 9.03
C GLY A 152 13.75 28.96 9.67
N MET A 153 14.60 29.39 10.60
CA MET A 153 14.52 30.72 11.22
C MET A 153 14.63 31.85 10.19
N TYR A 154 15.56 31.74 9.24
CA TYR A 154 15.70 32.72 8.17
C TYR A 154 14.49 32.75 7.22
N LEU A 155 13.88 31.61 6.95
CA LEU A 155 12.70 31.53 6.10
C LEU A 155 11.49 32.24 6.73
N GLY A 156 11.33 32.20 8.05
CA GLY A 156 10.36 33.04 8.77
C GLY A 156 10.84 34.48 8.93
N ASP A 157 11.69 34.71 9.93
CA ASP A 157 12.09 36.03 10.45
C ASP A 157 13.24 36.71 9.69
N GLY A 158 13.77 36.06 8.65
CA GLY A 158 14.92 36.55 7.90
C GLY A 158 14.58 37.62 6.87
N HIS A 159 15.45 38.62 6.78
CA HIS A 159 15.42 39.68 5.78
C HIS A 159 16.70 39.69 4.93
N TYR A 160 16.51 39.74 3.61
CA TYR A 160 17.58 39.91 2.64
C TYR A 160 17.70 41.38 2.20
N GLY A 161 18.81 42.02 2.55
CA GLY A 161 19.13 43.39 2.16
C GLY A 161 20.64 43.60 1.98
N HIS A 162 21.12 44.84 2.16
CA HIS A 162 22.56 45.14 2.19
C HIS A 162 23.30 44.33 3.27
N SER A 163 22.62 44.04 4.37
CA SER A 163 23.05 43.07 5.38
C SER A 163 21.94 42.07 5.61
N LEU A 164 22.29 40.81 5.90
CA LEU A 164 21.31 39.82 6.33
C LEU A 164 20.91 40.09 7.78
N MET A 165 19.62 39.99 8.06
CA MET A 165 19.08 40.21 9.39
C MET A 165 18.08 39.12 9.75
N ILE A 166 18.05 38.75 11.03
CA ILE A 166 16.98 37.95 11.64
C ILE A 166 16.36 38.81 12.75
N THR A 167 15.03 38.85 12.81
CA THR A 167 14.28 39.70 13.75
C THR A 167 13.58 38.81 14.76
N ASN A 168 14.11 38.68 15.98
CA ASN A 168 13.51 37.83 17.00
C ASN A 168 13.89 38.29 18.43
N PRO A 169 12.91 38.49 19.34
CA PRO A 169 13.19 39.02 20.68
C PRO A 169 13.59 37.95 21.71
N GLU A 170 13.50 36.66 21.38
CA GLU A 170 13.68 35.57 22.35
C GLU A 170 15.18 35.26 22.54
N LEU A 171 15.65 35.28 23.79
CA LEU A 171 17.09 35.22 24.09
C LEU A 171 17.71 33.85 23.77
N ASP A 172 16.97 32.76 23.96
CA ASP A 172 17.37 31.40 23.60
C ASP A 172 17.57 31.26 22.09
N ILE A 173 16.65 31.81 21.29
CA ILE A 173 16.76 31.88 19.82
C ILE A 173 17.98 32.72 19.43
N GLN A 174 18.14 33.92 20.01
CA GLN A 174 19.29 34.78 19.72
C GLN A 174 20.61 34.05 20.01
N ASN A 175 20.73 33.43 21.18
CA ASN A 175 21.91 32.66 21.57
C ASN A 175 22.21 31.52 20.59
N ARG A 176 21.19 30.78 20.16
CA ARG A 176 21.34 29.69 19.20
C ARG A 176 21.82 30.17 17.84
N VAL A 177 21.28 31.29 17.33
CA VAL A 177 21.77 31.92 16.09
C VAL A 177 23.25 32.33 16.25
N ARG A 178 23.65 32.96 17.37
CA ARG A 178 25.07 33.34 17.57
C ARG A 178 25.99 32.12 17.55
N ASN A 179 25.60 31.04 18.22
CA ASN A 179 26.41 29.83 18.31
C ASN A 179 26.60 29.15 16.96
N ILE A 180 25.54 29.04 16.16
CA ILE A 180 25.61 28.45 14.81
C ILE A 180 26.48 29.32 13.90
N MET A 181 26.23 30.63 13.84
CA MET A 181 27.02 31.54 13.01
C MET A 181 28.51 31.55 13.39
N ALA A 182 28.82 31.48 14.69
CA ALA A 182 30.20 31.43 15.17
C ALA A 182 30.94 30.13 14.74
N ALA A 183 30.23 29.00 14.66
CA ALA A 183 30.79 27.75 14.17
C ALA A 183 31.20 27.84 12.69
N ASP A 184 30.49 28.63 11.90
CA ASP A 184 30.78 28.89 10.47
C ASP A 184 31.80 30.02 10.25
N GLY A 185 32.40 30.56 11.34
CA GLY A 185 33.37 31.66 11.27
C GLY A 185 32.76 33.04 11.00
N ASP A 186 31.43 33.13 11.02
CA ASP A 186 30.68 34.38 10.95
C ASP A 186 30.35 34.90 12.37
N GLN A 187 29.76 36.10 12.46
CA GLN A 187 29.37 36.71 13.73
C GLN A 187 27.98 37.34 13.66
N VAL A 188 27.40 37.57 14.83
CA VAL A 188 26.10 38.24 14.98
C VAL A 188 26.29 39.51 15.79
N VAL A 189 25.82 40.63 15.25
CA VAL A 189 25.82 41.94 15.92
C VAL A 189 24.36 42.34 16.20
N MET A 190 24.03 42.56 17.47
CA MET A 190 22.73 43.13 17.84
C MET A 190 22.67 44.59 17.38
N VAL A 191 21.65 44.95 16.61
CA VAL A 191 21.36 46.34 16.25
C VAL A 191 20.54 47.00 17.37
N ASP A 192 19.63 46.23 17.96
CA ASP A 192 18.86 46.51 19.17
C ASP A 192 18.41 45.17 19.79
N ASP A 193 17.46 45.19 20.72
CA ASP A 193 16.99 43.99 21.43
C ASP A 193 16.24 42.98 20.53
N LEU A 194 15.89 43.36 19.29
CA LEU A 194 15.08 42.56 18.38
C LEU A 194 15.86 42.11 17.13
N HIS A 195 16.73 42.99 16.62
CA HIS A 195 17.34 42.83 15.30
C HIS A 195 18.77 42.29 15.38
N MET A 196 18.98 41.07 14.90
CA MET A 196 20.29 40.43 14.73
C MET A 196 20.83 40.67 13.33
N ARG A 197 21.94 41.40 13.20
CA ARG A 197 22.68 41.52 11.93
C ARG A 197 23.70 40.40 11.82
N LEU A 198 23.62 39.61 10.74
CA LEU A 198 24.59 38.57 10.42
C LEU A 198 25.73 39.19 9.60
N THR A 199 26.96 39.11 10.09
CA THR A 199 28.14 39.75 9.47
C THR A 199 29.37 38.88 9.62
N SER A 200 30.37 39.03 8.75
CA SER A 200 31.68 38.39 8.96
C SER A 200 32.56 39.26 9.89
N PRO A 201 33.59 38.70 10.53
CA PRO A 201 34.55 39.46 11.34
C PRO A 201 35.26 40.59 10.59
N ASP A 202 35.61 40.35 9.33
CA ASP A 202 36.36 41.23 8.43
C ASP A 202 35.48 42.13 7.54
N ARG A 203 34.15 41.98 7.63
CA ARG A 203 33.15 42.68 6.81
C ARG A 203 33.25 42.43 5.30
N SER A 204 33.89 41.33 4.87
CA SER A 204 33.94 40.92 3.45
C SER A 204 32.65 40.27 2.94
N GLY A 205 31.72 39.93 3.85
CA GLY A 205 30.47 39.23 3.55
C GLY A 205 30.41 37.87 4.26
N THR A 206 29.23 37.44 4.68
CA THR A 206 29.09 36.18 5.44
C THR A 206 29.11 34.96 4.55
N GLN A 207 29.64 33.85 5.07
CA GLN A 207 29.46 32.53 4.44
C GLN A 207 27.97 32.21 4.33
N PHE A 208 27.20 32.52 5.37
CA PHE A 208 25.75 32.34 5.37
C PHE A 208 25.08 33.07 4.19
N LYS A 209 25.47 34.31 3.87
CA LYS A 209 24.90 35.05 2.74
C LYS A 209 25.27 34.40 1.41
N ALA A 210 26.51 33.99 1.22
CA ALA A 210 26.93 33.29 0.02
C ALA A 210 26.13 31.98 -0.19
N THR A 211 25.84 31.26 0.90
CA THR A 211 25.00 30.06 0.85
C THR A 211 23.54 30.39 0.52
N ILE A 212 22.94 31.41 1.14
CA ILE A 212 21.58 31.88 0.80
C ILE A 212 21.47 32.27 -0.68
N ASP A 213 22.52 32.87 -1.23
CA ASP A 213 22.61 33.22 -2.65
C ASP A 213 22.62 31.96 -3.52
N THR A 214 23.46 30.97 -3.17
CA THR A 214 23.58 29.68 -3.87
C THR A 214 22.29 28.85 -3.81
N LEU A 215 21.55 28.93 -2.70
CA LEU A 215 20.25 28.26 -2.51
C LEU A 215 19.09 28.93 -3.27
N GLY A 216 19.35 30.04 -3.99
CA GLY A 216 18.33 30.74 -4.79
C GLY A 216 17.36 31.59 -3.96
N LEU A 217 17.70 31.87 -2.70
CA LEU A 217 16.89 32.65 -1.75
C LEU A 217 17.28 34.14 -1.72
N ALA A 218 18.29 34.54 -2.51
CA ALA A 218 18.70 35.93 -2.66
C ALA A 218 17.52 36.83 -3.09
N GLY A 219 17.30 37.91 -2.34
CA GLY A 219 16.30 38.93 -2.66
C GLY A 219 14.84 38.46 -2.66
N ARG A 220 14.56 37.21 -2.26
CA ARG A 220 13.20 36.67 -2.21
C ARG A 220 12.40 37.35 -1.10
N LYS A 221 11.21 37.81 -1.45
CA LYS A 221 10.23 38.35 -0.49
C LYS A 221 9.46 37.22 0.15
N ALA A 222 8.68 37.52 1.20
CA ALA A 222 7.90 36.53 1.95
C ALA A 222 6.99 35.65 1.06
N GLU A 223 6.45 36.19 -0.04
CA GLU A 223 5.62 35.45 -0.99
C GLU A 223 6.39 34.49 -1.92
N ASP A 224 7.70 34.65 -2.04
CA ASP A 224 8.56 33.91 -2.97
C ASP A 224 9.57 33.00 -2.27
N LYS A 225 9.59 32.96 -0.93
CA LYS A 225 10.42 32.04 -0.15
C LYS A 225 9.96 30.60 -0.35
N PHE A 226 10.90 29.65 -0.30
CA PHE A 226 10.67 28.21 -0.45
C PHE A 226 11.76 27.43 0.31
N VAL A 227 11.54 26.14 0.55
CA VAL A 227 12.55 25.23 1.11
C VAL A 227 13.29 24.54 -0.05
N PRO A 228 14.63 24.63 -0.13
CA PRO A 228 15.38 23.90 -1.15
C PRO A 228 15.25 22.39 -0.99
N THR A 229 15.13 21.66 -2.10
CA THR A 229 14.83 20.21 -2.11
C THR A 229 15.83 19.35 -1.33
N VAL A 230 17.11 19.76 -1.26
CA VAL A 230 18.12 19.03 -0.47
C VAL A 230 17.76 18.96 1.02
N PHE A 231 17.05 19.97 1.56
CA PHE A 231 16.56 19.95 2.93
C PHE A 231 15.26 19.16 3.07
N LEU A 232 14.38 19.22 2.06
CA LEU A 232 13.15 18.42 2.04
C LEU A 232 13.43 16.92 2.05
N ASN A 233 14.53 16.47 1.45
CA ASN A 233 14.94 15.06 1.41
C ASN A 233 16.13 14.76 2.35
N GLY A 234 16.33 15.60 3.38
CA GLY A 234 17.29 15.34 4.46
C GLY A 234 16.83 14.23 5.40
N SER A 235 17.71 13.79 6.31
CA SER A 235 17.36 12.80 7.33
C SER A 235 16.17 13.26 8.19
N VAL A 236 15.63 12.35 9.01
CA VAL A 236 14.58 12.69 9.98
C VAL A 236 15.02 13.87 10.87
N GLU A 237 16.24 13.82 11.39
CA GLU A 237 16.81 14.85 12.27
C GLU A 237 16.96 16.19 11.53
N GLN A 238 17.49 16.16 10.30
CA GLN A 238 17.69 17.38 9.50
C GLN A 238 16.36 18.07 9.17
N ARG A 239 15.33 17.32 8.79
CA ARG A 239 13.99 17.87 8.53
C ARG A 239 13.32 18.34 9.82
N LEU A 240 13.56 17.65 10.93
CA LEU A 240 13.04 18.04 12.24
C LEU A 240 13.67 19.36 12.72
N GLU A 241 14.97 19.56 12.53
CA GLU A 241 15.62 20.84 12.83
C GLU A 241 15.10 21.97 11.93
N LEU A 242 14.92 21.70 10.63
CA LEU A 242 14.34 22.67 9.72
C LEU A 242 12.93 23.11 10.13
N ILE A 243 12.05 22.15 10.46
CA ILE A 243 10.68 22.48 10.85
C ILE A 243 10.64 23.20 12.20
N ARG A 244 11.57 22.89 13.11
CA ARG A 244 11.75 23.63 14.38
C ARG A 244 12.06 25.09 14.12
N GLY A 245 13.00 25.41 13.22
CA GLY A 245 13.30 26.81 12.88
C GLY A 245 12.12 27.54 12.24
N LEU A 246 11.34 26.87 11.40
CA LEU A 246 10.14 27.45 10.78
C LEU A 246 9.05 27.76 11.82
N ILE A 247 8.86 26.87 12.81
CA ILE A 247 7.84 27.05 13.84
C ILE A 247 8.30 28.00 14.95
N ASP A 248 9.58 28.00 15.31
CA ASP A 248 10.14 28.90 16.33
C ASP A 248 10.14 30.38 15.88
N SER A 249 10.17 30.64 14.58
CA SER A 249 9.99 31.99 14.00
C SER A 249 8.51 32.39 13.91
N ASP A 250 7.78 31.80 12.96
CA ASP A 250 6.43 32.24 12.55
C ASP A 250 5.31 31.26 12.97
N GLY A 251 5.62 30.29 13.82
CA GLY A 251 4.68 29.27 14.29
C GLY A 251 4.07 29.59 15.65
N PHE A 252 3.00 28.84 15.95
CA PHE A 252 2.29 28.94 17.23
C PHE A 252 1.79 27.57 17.68
N VAL A 253 2.12 27.15 18.90
CA VAL A 253 1.54 25.95 19.51
C VAL A 253 0.07 26.22 19.87
N THR A 254 -0.85 25.50 19.23
CA THR A 254 -2.29 25.72 19.39
C THR A 254 -2.87 24.90 20.54
N ASN A 255 -2.51 23.62 20.60
CA ASN A 255 -2.93 22.64 21.59
C ASN A 255 -1.77 21.63 21.75
N PRO A 256 -1.78 20.78 22.79
CA PRO A 256 -0.85 19.65 22.88
C PRO A 256 -0.81 18.85 21.56
N GLY A 257 0.40 18.59 21.06
CA GLY A 257 0.67 17.87 19.82
C GLY A 257 0.35 18.62 18.52
N SER A 258 0.00 19.92 18.56
CA SER A 258 -0.41 20.67 17.36
C SER A 258 0.09 22.11 17.30
N VAL A 259 0.39 22.55 16.07
CA VAL A 259 0.86 23.90 15.75
C VAL A 259 0.03 24.52 14.63
N GLU A 260 0.03 25.84 14.59
CA GLU A 260 -0.37 26.63 13.44
C GLU A 260 0.88 27.33 12.88
N TYR A 261 1.09 27.23 11.58
CA TYR A 261 2.12 27.98 10.85
C TYR A 261 1.43 28.82 9.77
N THR A 262 1.84 30.08 9.59
CA THR A 262 1.24 30.96 8.58
C THR A 262 2.31 31.53 7.66
N THR A 263 2.06 31.47 6.35
CA THR A 263 2.91 32.10 5.35
C THR A 263 2.08 32.74 4.23
N VAL A 264 2.65 33.69 3.50
CA VAL A 264 2.06 34.23 2.27
C VAL A 264 2.66 33.60 1.01
N SER A 265 3.68 32.76 1.15
CA SER A 265 4.26 31.98 0.04
C SER A 265 3.46 30.69 -0.17
N PRO A 266 2.86 30.47 -1.36
CA PRO A 266 2.22 29.20 -1.68
C PRO A 266 3.22 28.04 -1.71
N GLN A 267 4.46 28.28 -2.16
CA GLN A 267 5.49 27.24 -2.22
C GLN A 267 5.95 26.85 -0.82
N LEU A 268 6.25 27.81 0.05
CA LEU A 268 6.63 27.53 1.44
C LEU A 268 5.50 26.83 2.21
N SER A 269 4.24 27.15 1.90
CA SER A 269 3.10 26.41 2.45
C SER A 269 3.11 24.94 2.02
N ALA A 270 3.41 24.64 0.76
CA ALA A 270 3.49 23.27 0.26
C ALA A 270 4.70 22.52 0.85
N ASP A 271 5.84 23.20 0.94
CA ASP A 271 7.08 22.67 1.52
C ASP A 271 6.91 22.35 3.01
N PHE A 272 6.22 23.22 3.76
CA PHE A 272 5.88 22.95 5.16
C PHE A 272 4.96 21.72 5.29
N CYS A 273 3.93 21.61 4.44
CA CYS A 273 3.08 20.41 4.40
C CYS A 273 3.88 19.14 4.07
N TYR A 274 4.85 19.23 3.16
CA TYR A 274 5.76 18.13 2.83
C TYR A 274 6.54 17.70 4.09
N LEU A 275 7.20 18.64 4.77
CA LEU A 275 7.96 18.35 6.00
C LEU A 275 7.09 17.67 7.05
N VAL A 276 5.91 18.22 7.35
CA VAL A 276 4.98 17.65 8.32
C VAL A 276 4.61 16.20 7.97
N ARG A 277 4.16 15.96 6.73
CA ARG A 277 3.71 14.63 6.27
C ARG A 277 4.86 13.62 6.24
N SER A 278 6.05 14.07 5.85
CA SER A 278 7.26 13.27 5.80
C SER A 278 7.79 12.83 7.17
N LEU A 279 7.36 13.50 8.25
CA LEU A 279 7.63 13.17 9.65
C LEU A 279 6.46 12.38 10.29
N GLY A 280 5.52 11.86 9.48
CA GLY A 280 4.35 11.11 9.95
C GLY A 280 3.21 11.98 10.50
N GLY A 281 3.31 13.31 10.37
CA GLY A 281 2.30 14.26 10.82
C GLY A 281 1.13 14.44 9.85
N SER A 282 0.16 15.25 10.27
CA SER A 282 -0.98 15.71 9.49
C SER A 282 -0.89 17.20 9.28
N ALA A 283 -1.12 17.70 8.06
CA ALA A 283 -1.15 19.13 7.76
C ALA A 283 -2.38 19.50 6.94
N CYS A 284 -3.16 20.48 7.42
CA CYS A 284 -4.35 21.00 6.76
C CYS A 284 -4.20 22.49 6.49
N VAL A 285 -4.38 22.91 5.23
CA VAL A 285 -4.23 24.30 4.81
C VAL A 285 -5.58 25.01 4.73
N LYS A 286 -5.65 26.22 5.29
CA LYS A 286 -6.75 27.17 5.09
C LYS A 286 -6.22 28.47 4.54
N THR A 287 -6.95 29.07 3.60
CA THR A 287 -6.59 30.39 3.06
C THR A 287 -7.40 31.50 3.72
N LYS A 288 -6.78 32.66 3.94
CA LYS A 288 -7.42 33.86 4.47
C LYS A 288 -6.88 35.09 3.76
N ARG A 289 -7.77 35.98 3.29
CA ARG A 289 -7.38 37.30 2.80
C ARG A 289 -7.84 38.36 3.79
N GLY A 290 -6.89 38.98 4.47
CA GLY A 290 -7.13 40.07 5.42
C GLY A 290 -7.21 41.45 4.74
N SER A 291 -7.53 42.46 5.54
CA SER A 291 -7.36 43.87 5.20
C SER A 291 -7.03 44.65 6.47
N TYR A 292 -6.23 45.69 6.36
CA TYR A 292 -6.00 46.65 7.43
C TYR A 292 -6.36 48.06 6.95
N GLU A 293 -6.59 48.97 7.90
CA GLU A 293 -6.81 50.38 7.61
C GLU A 293 -5.59 51.16 8.10
N LYS A 294 -5.06 52.02 7.25
CA LYS A 294 -3.98 52.95 7.58
C LYS A 294 -4.33 54.30 6.98
N ASP A 295 -4.30 55.34 7.80
CA ASP A 295 -4.62 56.71 7.39
C ASP A 295 -5.99 56.85 6.70
N GLY A 296 -7.00 56.10 7.17
CA GLY A 296 -8.36 56.07 6.59
C GLY A 296 -8.49 55.28 5.27
N ILE A 297 -7.42 54.68 4.78
CA ILE A 297 -7.40 53.89 3.54
C ILE A 297 -7.35 52.40 3.89
N ARG A 298 -8.29 51.63 3.33
CA ARG A 298 -8.34 50.18 3.49
C ARG A 298 -7.40 49.49 2.52
N HIS A 299 -6.34 48.90 3.04
CA HIS A 299 -5.38 48.10 2.29
C HIS A 299 -5.73 46.61 2.36
N LYS A 300 -5.81 45.94 1.21
CA LYS A 300 -5.99 44.48 1.14
C LYS A 300 -4.64 43.79 1.39
N CYS A 301 -4.64 42.80 2.28
CA CYS A 301 -3.47 41.95 2.51
C CYS A 301 -3.30 40.94 1.37
N LYS A 302 -2.11 40.36 1.29
CA LYS A 302 -1.86 39.17 0.47
C LYS A 302 -2.69 37.99 0.98
N MET A 303 -2.84 36.97 0.14
CA MET A 303 -3.45 35.71 0.58
C MET A 303 -2.52 35.04 1.58
N ALA A 304 -3.01 34.76 2.78
CA ALA A 304 -2.28 34.02 3.79
C ALA A 304 -2.72 32.55 3.77
N TYR A 305 -1.75 31.65 3.81
CA TYR A 305 -1.91 30.21 3.96
C TYR A 305 -1.66 29.88 5.43
N ARG A 306 -2.70 29.41 6.13
CA ARG A 306 -2.67 28.98 7.53
C ARG A 306 -2.65 27.46 7.55
N ILE A 307 -1.55 26.87 7.99
CA ILE A 307 -1.35 25.43 8.05
C ILE A 307 -1.55 24.99 9.50
N PHE A 308 -2.56 24.15 9.72
CA PHE A 308 -2.78 23.48 11.00
C PHE A 308 -2.12 22.12 10.93
N ALA A 309 -1.08 21.92 11.73
CA ALA A 309 -0.29 20.70 11.74
C ALA A 309 -0.34 19.98 13.08
N SER A 310 -0.32 18.66 13.03
CA SER A 310 -0.29 17.79 14.21
C SER A 310 0.74 16.70 14.00
N PHE A 311 1.43 16.32 15.06
CA PHE A 311 2.58 15.42 15.01
C PHE A 311 2.40 14.21 15.92
N PRO A 312 3.00 13.05 15.59
CA PRO A 312 3.13 11.93 16.52
C PRO A 312 3.78 12.38 17.83
N ASN A 313 3.45 11.73 18.94
CA ASN A 313 3.93 12.15 20.28
C ASN A 313 5.46 12.06 20.41
N GLU A 314 6.10 11.23 19.59
CA GLU A 314 7.54 11.03 19.53
C GLU A 314 8.26 12.16 18.76
N VAL A 315 7.50 13.02 18.06
CA VAL A 315 8.04 14.10 17.22
C VAL A 315 7.72 15.44 17.86
N ALA A 316 8.74 16.11 18.41
CA ALA A 316 8.64 17.47 18.93
C ALA A 316 9.13 18.49 17.87
N PRO A 317 8.21 19.20 17.17
CA PRO A 317 8.54 20.06 16.04
C PRO A 317 8.90 21.50 16.47
N VAL A 318 9.14 21.73 17.77
CA VAL A 318 9.49 23.03 18.34
C VAL A 318 10.74 22.91 19.19
N SER A 319 11.49 24.00 19.36
CA SER A 319 12.70 23.98 20.19
C SER A 319 12.92 25.24 21.03
N SER A 320 12.23 26.34 20.76
CA SER A 320 12.28 27.53 21.61
C SER A 320 11.65 27.29 22.98
N GLU A 321 12.16 27.97 24.00
CA GLU A 321 11.65 27.88 25.37
C GLU A 321 10.16 28.26 25.43
N LYS A 322 9.75 29.29 24.68
CA LYS A 322 8.35 29.75 24.61
C LYS A 322 7.41 28.66 24.09
N HIS A 323 7.82 27.93 23.05
CA HIS A 323 7.00 26.88 22.46
C HIS A 323 7.04 25.60 23.28
N LEU A 324 8.20 25.22 23.81
CA LEU A 324 8.35 24.05 24.68
C LEU A 324 7.51 24.16 25.94
N ALA A 325 7.38 25.36 26.53
CA ALA A 325 6.50 25.59 27.68
C ALA A 325 5.02 25.30 27.41
N LYS A 326 4.60 25.27 26.14
CA LYS A 326 3.22 24.97 25.71
C LYS A 326 3.08 23.60 25.03
N TRP A 327 4.19 23.01 24.58
CA TRP A 327 4.18 21.73 23.89
C TRP A 327 3.89 20.60 24.88
N GLY A 328 3.15 19.60 24.42
CA GLY A 328 2.79 18.43 25.21
C GLY A 328 2.25 17.32 24.32
N SER A 329 2.13 16.12 24.87
CA SER A 329 1.60 14.97 24.15
C SER A 329 0.10 15.10 23.92
N ALA A 330 -0.36 14.73 22.73
CA ALA A 330 -1.78 14.62 22.44
C ALA A 330 -2.34 13.31 23.03
N GLU A 331 -3.51 13.39 23.67
CA GLU A 331 -4.29 12.21 24.09
C GLU A 331 -5.02 11.54 22.91
N TRP A 332 -5.05 12.21 21.74
CA TRP A 332 -5.78 11.80 20.56
C TRP A 332 -4.82 11.32 19.46
N ARG A 333 -5.28 10.35 18.65
CA ARG A 333 -4.49 9.79 17.54
C ARG A 333 -4.74 10.54 16.24
N ILE A 334 -3.68 10.76 15.48
CA ILE A 334 -3.77 11.37 14.16
C ILE A 334 -4.23 10.31 13.15
N HIS A 335 -5.51 10.33 12.81
CA HIS A 335 -6.06 9.44 11.79
C HIS A 335 -5.90 10.04 10.38
N HIS A 336 -5.51 9.21 9.41
CA HIS A 336 -5.52 9.58 7.99
C HIS A 336 -6.82 9.12 7.35
N THR A 337 -7.89 9.89 7.58
CA THR A 337 -9.26 9.48 7.23
C THR A 337 -9.61 9.86 5.79
N ILE A 338 -10.15 8.89 5.04
CA ILE A 338 -10.63 9.11 3.67
C ILE A 338 -11.91 9.95 3.73
N ARG A 339 -11.88 11.08 3.03
CA ARG A 339 -12.97 12.06 2.99
C ARG A 339 -13.89 11.84 1.80
N GLU A 340 -13.30 11.62 0.64
CA GLU A 340 -14.01 11.65 -0.64
C GLU A 340 -13.30 10.76 -1.64
N VAL A 341 -14.07 10.11 -2.52
CA VAL A 341 -13.55 9.28 -3.60
C VAL A 341 -14.32 9.59 -4.87
N THR A 342 -13.62 10.13 -5.88
CA THR A 342 -14.24 10.68 -7.09
C THR A 342 -13.62 10.04 -8.33
N LEU A 343 -14.45 9.54 -9.24
CA LEU A 343 -13.97 9.05 -10.54
C LEU A 343 -13.41 10.24 -11.35
N ILE A 344 -12.16 10.13 -11.80
CA ILE A 344 -11.49 11.21 -12.57
C ILE A 344 -11.24 10.83 -14.04
N GLY A 345 -11.46 9.57 -14.42
CA GLY A 345 -11.42 9.08 -15.79
C GLY A 345 -10.49 7.89 -15.98
N GLN A 346 -10.28 7.51 -17.23
CA GLN A 346 -9.46 6.37 -17.61
C GLN A 346 -8.00 6.77 -17.83
N MET A 347 -7.04 6.04 -17.26
CA MET A 347 -5.61 6.28 -17.43
C MET A 347 -4.85 4.95 -17.56
N GLU A 348 -3.69 4.98 -18.22
CA GLU A 348 -2.75 3.86 -18.17
C GLU A 348 -2.23 3.67 -16.75
N CYS A 349 -2.26 2.43 -16.28
CA CYS A 349 -1.89 2.08 -14.92
C CYS A 349 -0.80 1.02 -14.87
N LYS A 350 -0.10 0.99 -13.74
CA LYS A 350 0.93 0.01 -13.40
C LYS A 350 0.79 -0.39 -11.93
N CYS A 351 1.17 -1.61 -11.63
CA CYS A 351 1.31 -2.15 -10.29
C CYS A 351 2.79 -2.47 -10.04
N ILE A 352 3.22 -2.33 -8.79
CA ILE A 352 4.53 -2.82 -8.31
C ILE A 352 4.30 -3.90 -7.26
N ARG A 353 5.31 -4.67 -6.89
CA ARG A 353 5.40 -5.59 -5.74
C ARG A 353 6.64 -5.22 -4.93
N ILE A 354 6.60 -5.30 -3.60
CA ILE A 354 7.66 -4.79 -2.74
C ILE A 354 8.01 -5.75 -1.59
N ASP A 355 9.27 -5.70 -1.14
CA ASP A 355 9.78 -6.45 0.00
C ASP A 355 9.38 -5.82 1.34
N SER A 356 8.09 -5.89 1.70
CA SER A 356 7.62 -5.39 3.01
C SER A 356 6.70 -6.34 3.72
N LEU A 357 6.87 -6.41 5.06
CA LEU A 357 6.12 -7.30 5.92
C LEU A 357 4.59 -7.08 5.87
N ASP A 358 4.19 -5.85 5.65
CA ASP A 358 2.78 -5.45 5.61
C ASP A 358 2.25 -5.28 4.17
N SER A 359 3.11 -5.49 3.16
CA SER A 359 2.81 -5.17 1.76
C SER A 359 2.36 -3.73 1.55
N LEU A 360 2.80 -2.79 2.39
CA LEU A 360 2.45 -1.37 2.33
C LEU A 360 3.61 -0.53 1.81
N TYR A 361 3.32 0.37 0.87
CA TYR A 361 4.28 1.36 0.39
C TYR A 361 3.68 2.76 0.35
N VAL A 362 4.56 3.76 0.27
CA VAL A 362 4.19 5.16 0.26
C VAL A 362 4.03 5.66 -1.17
N THR A 363 2.82 6.16 -1.46
CA THR A 363 2.48 6.89 -2.68
C THR A 363 2.23 8.37 -2.36
N ASP A 364 1.74 9.13 -3.35
CA ASP A 364 1.44 10.57 -3.32
C ASP A 364 1.18 11.14 -1.92
N ASP A 365 1.76 12.31 -1.61
CA ASP A 365 1.52 13.02 -0.34
C ASP A 365 1.78 12.20 0.93
N PHE A 366 2.69 11.22 0.86
CA PHE A 366 3.03 10.31 1.96
C PHE A 366 1.86 9.40 2.38
N ILE A 367 0.94 9.12 1.47
CA ILE A 367 -0.18 8.20 1.70
C ILE A 367 0.32 6.76 1.62
N VAL A 368 0.01 5.95 2.63
CA VAL A 368 0.33 4.53 2.65
C VAL A 368 -0.73 3.75 1.87
N THR A 369 -0.32 2.91 0.93
CA THR A 369 -1.21 2.08 0.11
C THR A 369 -0.77 0.62 0.11
N HIS A 370 -1.65 -0.31 -0.29
CA HIS A 370 -1.45 -1.74 -0.07
C HIS A 370 -1.29 -2.56 -1.35
N ASN A 371 -0.62 -3.70 -1.21
CA ASN A 371 -0.15 -4.53 -2.30
C ASN A 371 -0.18 -6.04 -2.01
N SER A 372 -1.33 -6.66 -1.70
CA SER A 372 -1.39 -8.11 -1.37
C SER A 372 -2.45 -8.92 -2.16
N THR A 373 -2.40 -10.25 -2.09
CA THR A 373 -3.24 -11.22 -2.84
C THR A 373 -4.20 -12.01 -1.91
N PHE A 374 -5.16 -12.76 -2.46
CA PHE A 374 -6.17 -13.50 -1.66
C PHE A 374 -5.56 -14.54 -0.70
N GLY A 375 -4.49 -15.22 -1.10
CA GLY A 375 -3.86 -16.27 -0.29
C GLY A 375 -3.18 -15.73 0.98
N SER A 376 -2.62 -14.52 0.91
CA SER A 376 -1.93 -13.87 2.03
C SER A 376 -2.87 -13.22 3.05
N GLU A 377 -4.17 -13.11 2.74
CA GLU A 377 -5.21 -12.65 3.68
C GLU A 377 -5.73 -13.78 4.59
N ALA A 378 -5.34 -15.03 4.35
CA ALA A 378 -5.70 -16.17 5.20
C ALA A 378 -5.01 -16.07 6.58
N PRO A 379 -5.58 -16.64 7.66
CA PRO A 379 -4.99 -16.53 9.00
C PRO A 379 -3.63 -17.24 9.08
N LYS A 380 -2.61 -16.52 9.56
CA LYS A 380 -1.20 -16.97 9.70
C LYS A 380 -0.76 -17.93 8.57
N PRO A 381 -0.66 -17.45 7.32
CA PRO A 381 -0.43 -18.30 6.18
C PRO A 381 1.05 -18.67 6.04
N ILE A 382 1.32 -19.94 5.75
CA ILE A 382 2.62 -20.43 5.27
C ILE A 382 2.48 -20.86 3.80
N PHE A 383 3.38 -20.38 2.94
CA PHE A 383 3.35 -20.68 1.50
C PHE A 383 4.34 -21.78 1.11
N ILE A 384 3.91 -22.65 0.21
CA ILE A 384 4.76 -23.59 -0.53
C ILE A 384 4.77 -23.11 -1.99
N GLN A 385 5.87 -22.49 -2.37
CA GLN A 385 6.05 -21.86 -3.67
C GLN A 385 6.46 -22.92 -4.69
N THR A 386 5.67 -23.10 -5.74
CA THR A 386 6.00 -23.98 -6.87
C THR A 386 6.28 -23.22 -8.15
N GLU A 387 6.05 -21.91 -8.14
CA GLU A 387 6.43 -21.00 -9.21
C GLU A 387 7.22 -19.82 -8.67
N ASP A 388 8.07 -19.27 -9.52
CA ASP A 388 8.79 -18.01 -9.28
C ASP A 388 7.79 -16.85 -9.39
N GLY A 389 7.08 -16.62 -8.29
CA GLY A 389 5.97 -15.67 -8.22
C GLY A 389 5.64 -15.21 -6.80
N LEU A 390 6.31 -15.76 -5.78
CA LEU A 390 5.99 -15.56 -4.36
C LEU A 390 7.15 -15.11 -3.48
N ASP A 391 8.33 -14.89 -4.06
CA ASP A 391 9.55 -14.51 -3.32
C ASP A 391 9.45 -13.14 -2.61
N GLU A 392 8.28 -12.51 -2.65
CA GLU A 392 8.10 -11.09 -2.44
C GLU A 392 6.71 -10.73 -1.88
N ILE A 393 5.96 -11.72 -1.40
CA ILE A 393 4.82 -11.50 -0.51
C ILE A 393 5.32 -11.75 0.90
N ASN A 394 5.11 -10.80 1.82
CA ASN A 394 5.37 -11.12 3.22
C ASN A 394 4.31 -12.03 3.81
N CYS A 395 4.61 -13.28 3.64
CA CYS A 395 4.01 -14.42 4.26
C CYS A 395 5.16 -15.39 4.48
N ASP A 396 5.13 -16.09 5.60
CA ASP A 396 6.13 -17.11 5.85
C ASP A 396 6.05 -18.13 4.72
N ARG A 397 7.20 -18.60 4.23
CA ARG A 397 7.26 -19.46 3.05
C ARG A 397 8.43 -20.41 3.11
N PHE A 398 8.24 -21.59 2.51
CA PHE A 398 9.35 -22.49 2.23
C PHE A 398 10.16 -21.97 1.04
N PRO A 399 11.45 -22.35 0.92
CA PRO A 399 12.22 -22.08 -0.29
C PRO A 399 11.49 -22.56 -1.55
N LEU A 400 11.70 -21.87 -2.68
CA LEU A 400 11.11 -22.23 -3.97
C LEU A 400 11.33 -23.72 -4.28
N ALA A 401 10.23 -24.45 -4.45
CA ALA A 401 10.28 -25.87 -4.76
C ALA A 401 10.71 -26.06 -6.22
N THR A 402 11.89 -26.64 -6.40
CA THR A 402 12.45 -26.97 -7.73
C THR A 402 12.14 -28.40 -8.13
N LYS A 403 11.74 -29.24 -7.17
CA LYS A 403 11.37 -30.65 -7.35
C LYS A 403 10.09 -30.96 -6.59
N PHE A 404 9.38 -31.98 -7.05
CA PHE A 404 8.18 -32.46 -6.36
C PHE A 404 8.46 -32.89 -4.91
N ASP A 405 9.64 -33.47 -4.65
CA ASP A 405 10.01 -33.91 -3.31
C ASP A 405 10.21 -32.74 -2.33
N ASP A 406 10.54 -31.54 -2.82
CA ASP A 406 10.64 -30.33 -1.98
C ASP A 406 9.27 -29.96 -1.40
N VAL A 407 8.22 -30.05 -2.23
CA VAL A 407 6.81 -29.82 -1.82
C VAL A 407 6.37 -30.85 -0.80
N VAL A 408 6.67 -32.13 -1.04
CA VAL A 408 6.35 -33.22 -0.11
C VAL A 408 7.10 -33.04 1.21
N ALA A 409 8.36 -32.61 1.19
CA ALA A 409 9.15 -32.34 2.38
C ALA A 409 8.53 -31.20 3.20
N ALA A 410 8.18 -30.07 2.57
CA ALA A 410 7.52 -28.94 3.24
C ALA A 410 6.20 -29.36 3.92
N LEU A 411 5.36 -30.14 3.21
CA LEU A 411 4.11 -30.66 3.77
C LEU A 411 4.34 -31.63 4.94
N LYS A 412 5.35 -32.50 4.86
CA LYS A 412 5.72 -33.41 5.96
C LYS A 412 6.26 -32.66 7.17
N THR A 413 7.05 -31.60 6.96
CA THR A 413 7.56 -30.72 8.00
C THR A 413 6.40 -30.05 8.75
N LEU A 414 5.44 -29.44 8.03
CA LEU A 414 4.24 -28.88 8.64
C LEU A 414 3.40 -29.94 9.39
N ALA A 415 3.36 -31.17 8.87
CA ALA A 415 2.58 -32.24 9.48
C ALA A 415 3.22 -32.81 10.76
N GLY A 416 4.56 -32.83 10.83
CA GLY A 416 5.33 -33.46 11.90
C GLY A 416 5.77 -32.50 13.00
N GLU A 417 6.12 -31.26 12.65
CA GLU A 417 6.71 -30.32 13.58
C GLU A 417 5.66 -29.46 14.32
N LYS A 418 6.11 -28.78 15.38
CA LYS A 418 5.28 -27.83 16.13
C LYS A 418 5.48 -26.44 15.54
N HIS A 419 4.40 -25.80 15.10
CA HIS A 419 4.38 -24.44 14.55
C HIS A 419 3.07 -23.76 14.95
N ASP A 420 2.93 -22.46 14.66
CA ASP A 420 1.72 -21.67 14.96
C ASP A 420 0.97 -21.22 13.69
N TYR A 421 1.38 -21.66 12.50
CA TYR A 421 0.64 -21.45 11.24
C TYR A 421 -0.78 -22.02 11.29
N GLU A 422 -1.72 -21.25 10.77
CA GLU A 422 -3.15 -21.60 10.73
C GLU A 422 -3.63 -21.89 9.30
N SER A 423 -2.87 -21.49 8.27
CA SER A 423 -3.20 -21.76 6.86
C SER A 423 -1.98 -22.21 6.09
N VAL A 424 -2.14 -23.16 5.17
CA VAL A 424 -1.12 -23.49 4.17
C VAL A 424 -1.62 -23.10 2.79
N VAL A 425 -0.76 -22.45 2.01
CA VAL A 425 -1.04 -22.00 0.64
C VAL A 425 -0.08 -22.69 -0.32
N ILE A 426 -0.59 -23.41 -1.31
CA ILE A 426 0.22 -23.90 -2.44
C ILE A 426 -0.02 -23.00 -3.64
N ASP A 427 1.04 -22.43 -4.18
CA ASP A 427 0.94 -21.46 -5.25
C ASP A 427 2.13 -21.57 -6.24
N SER A 428 1.91 -21.90 -7.52
CA SER A 428 0.64 -22.30 -8.15
C SER A 428 0.58 -23.80 -8.47
N LEU A 429 -0.62 -24.38 -8.41
CA LEU A 429 -0.86 -25.79 -8.71
C LEU A 429 -0.43 -26.19 -10.12
N ASP A 430 -0.46 -25.25 -11.08
CA ASP A 430 -0.10 -25.53 -12.48
C ASP A 430 1.40 -25.87 -12.59
N TRP A 431 2.23 -25.30 -11.73
CA TRP A 431 3.65 -25.64 -11.63
C TRP A 431 3.89 -26.86 -10.76
N LEU A 432 3.14 -27.06 -9.66
CA LEU A 432 3.17 -28.31 -8.91
C LEU A 432 2.91 -29.52 -9.82
N GLU A 433 1.96 -29.38 -10.75
CA GLU A 433 1.65 -30.41 -11.74
C GLU A 433 2.87 -30.78 -12.59
N ARG A 434 3.63 -29.77 -13.06
CA ARG A 434 4.85 -29.97 -13.84
C ARG A 434 5.93 -30.68 -13.03
N LEU A 435 6.15 -30.27 -11.78
CA LEU A 435 7.10 -30.93 -10.88
C LEU A 435 6.74 -32.41 -10.68
N ALA A 436 5.46 -32.73 -10.55
CA ALA A 436 4.99 -34.11 -10.45
C ALA A 436 5.27 -34.91 -11.73
N TRP A 437 5.05 -34.30 -12.89
CA TRP A 437 5.37 -34.92 -14.18
C TRP A 437 6.87 -35.15 -14.34
N ASP A 438 7.69 -34.18 -13.97
CA ASP A 438 9.15 -34.28 -14.06
C ASP A 438 9.69 -35.41 -13.17
N LYS A 439 9.14 -35.56 -11.95
CA LYS A 439 9.46 -36.69 -11.07
C LYS A 439 9.17 -38.04 -11.74
N LEU A 440 8.01 -38.19 -12.37
CA LEU A 440 7.66 -39.44 -13.07
C LEU A 440 8.52 -39.68 -14.31
N CYS A 441 8.77 -38.63 -15.10
CA CYS A 441 9.65 -38.71 -16.26
C CYS A 441 11.04 -39.20 -15.85
N HIS A 442 11.58 -38.67 -14.76
CA HIS A 442 12.86 -39.11 -14.20
C HIS A 442 12.82 -40.57 -13.71
N GLN A 443 11.78 -40.98 -12.98
CA GLN A 443 11.65 -42.35 -12.47
C GLN A 443 11.57 -43.41 -13.57
N TYR A 444 10.91 -43.11 -14.68
CA TYR A 444 10.72 -44.03 -15.79
C TYR A 444 11.74 -43.85 -16.93
N GLY A 445 12.69 -42.92 -16.79
CA GLY A 445 13.66 -42.59 -17.85
C GLY A 445 12.98 -42.08 -19.14
N ALA A 446 11.85 -41.40 -19.02
CA ALA A 446 11.04 -40.91 -20.13
C ALA A 446 11.32 -39.42 -20.41
N GLU A 447 11.36 -39.04 -21.69
CA GLU A 447 11.58 -37.64 -22.11
C GLU A 447 10.35 -36.73 -21.91
N SER A 448 9.17 -37.32 -21.71
CA SER A 448 7.92 -36.58 -21.47
C SER A 448 6.90 -37.47 -20.77
N ILE A 449 5.93 -36.82 -20.12
CA ILE A 449 4.87 -37.50 -19.36
C ILE A 449 4.02 -38.42 -20.23
N GLU A 450 3.92 -38.17 -21.55
CA GLU A 450 3.19 -39.02 -22.48
C GLU A 450 3.85 -40.39 -22.70
N LYS A 451 5.17 -40.47 -22.51
CA LYS A 451 5.99 -41.68 -22.69
C LYS A 451 6.16 -42.50 -21.40
N VAL A 452 5.74 -41.96 -20.25
CA VAL A 452 5.79 -42.65 -18.95
C VAL A 452 4.85 -43.86 -18.93
N ASP A 453 5.26 -44.93 -18.23
CA ASP A 453 4.44 -46.13 -17.99
C ASP A 453 3.96 -46.84 -19.29
N GLY A 454 4.87 -46.97 -20.26
CA GLY A 454 4.62 -47.65 -21.53
C GLY A 454 3.91 -46.82 -22.59
N GLY A 455 3.74 -45.51 -22.38
CA GLY A 455 3.22 -44.57 -23.38
C GLY A 455 1.69 -44.38 -23.36
N TYR A 456 1.14 -43.82 -24.45
CA TYR A 456 -0.31 -43.63 -24.65
C TYR A 456 -1.01 -42.80 -23.57
N ALA A 457 -0.36 -41.72 -23.10
CA ALA A 457 -0.92 -40.81 -22.08
C ALA A 457 -1.19 -41.46 -20.71
N ARG A 458 -0.67 -42.68 -20.45
CA ARG A 458 -0.79 -43.36 -19.15
C ARG A 458 -0.06 -42.62 -18.03
N GLY A 459 1.00 -41.88 -18.35
CA GLY A 459 1.74 -41.07 -17.38
C GLY A 459 0.87 -40.05 -16.65
N TYR A 460 -0.14 -39.45 -17.30
CA TYR A 460 -1.06 -38.52 -16.61
C TYR A 460 -1.95 -39.22 -15.58
N THR A 461 -2.32 -40.47 -15.83
CA THR A 461 -3.06 -41.31 -14.86
C THR A 461 -2.13 -41.74 -13.74
N HIS A 462 -0.89 -42.07 -14.06
CA HIS A 462 0.13 -42.41 -13.09
C HIS A 462 0.45 -41.23 -12.17
N ALA A 463 0.48 -40.00 -12.69
CA ALA A 463 0.65 -38.76 -11.92
C ALA A 463 -0.40 -38.55 -10.83
N LEU A 464 -1.55 -39.23 -10.91
CA LEU A 464 -2.55 -39.18 -9.84
C LEU A 464 -2.08 -39.84 -8.54
N SER A 465 -1.11 -40.75 -8.57
CA SER A 465 -0.51 -41.29 -7.34
C SER A 465 0.22 -40.19 -6.56
N LEU A 466 0.98 -39.35 -7.26
CA LEU A 466 1.68 -38.20 -6.68
C LEU A 466 0.70 -37.12 -6.20
N TRP A 467 -0.35 -36.82 -6.96
CA TRP A 467 -1.40 -35.91 -6.49
C TRP A 467 -2.10 -36.41 -5.22
N ARG A 468 -2.38 -37.72 -5.13
CA ARG A 468 -2.95 -38.32 -3.92
C ARG A 468 -2.02 -38.16 -2.72
N GLU A 469 -0.71 -38.36 -2.90
CA GLU A 469 0.27 -38.12 -1.83
C GLU A 469 0.19 -36.69 -1.27
N VAL A 470 0.15 -35.68 -2.16
CA VAL A 470 0.01 -34.27 -1.74
C VAL A 470 -1.32 -34.02 -1.02
N LEU A 471 -2.43 -34.50 -1.58
CA LEU A 471 -3.77 -34.31 -1.00
C LEU A 471 -3.95 -35.02 0.35
N ASP A 472 -3.31 -36.18 0.53
CA ASP A 472 -3.31 -36.91 1.79
C ASP A 472 -2.56 -36.13 2.87
N LEU A 473 -1.37 -35.58 2.54
CA LEU A 473 -0.61 -34.72 3.46
C LEU A 473 -1.38 -33.44 3.82
N LEU A 474 -2.00 -32.78 2.84
CA LEU A 474 -2.89 -31.64 3.11
C LEU A 474 -4.10 -32.03 3.98
N GLY A 475 -4.60 -33.26 3.82
CA GLY A 475 -5.62 -33.85 4.69
C GLY A 475 -5.17 -34.00 6.14
N VAL A 476 -3.91 -34.35 6.36
CA VAL A 476 -3.28 -34.38 7.70
C VAL A 476 -3.16 -32.96 8.28
N LEU A 477 -2.71 -31.98 7.50
CA LEU A 477 -2.63 -30.59 7.97
C LEU A 477 -4.01 -30.04 8.38
N ARG A 478 -5.04 -30.37 7.58
CA ARG A 478 -6.41 -30.00 7.91
C ARG A 478 -6.92 -30.66 9.19
N SER A 479 -6.57 -31.92 9.46
CA SER A 479 -6.98 -32.59 10.70
C SER A 479 -6.33 -31.95 11.94
N ARG A 480 -5.20 -31.25 11.75
CA ARG A 480 -4.52 -30.41 12.75
C ARG A 480 -5.09 -28.99 12.85
N GLY A 481 -6.17 -28.68 12.14
CA GLY A 481 -6.85 -27.39 12.23
C GLY A 481 -6.41 -26.36 11.19
N MET A 482 -5.53 -26.71 10.24
CA MET A 482 -5.10 -25.76 9.22
C MET A 482 -6.12 -25.59 8.09
N VAL A 483 -6.27 -24.35 7.64
CA VAL A 483 -6.95 -23.98 6.39
C VAL A 483 -6.06 -24.37 5.21
N ILE A 484 -6.67 -24.91 4.14
CA ILE A 484 -5.94 -25.26 2.92
C ILE A 484 -6.37 -24.32 1.79
N VAL A 485 -5.43 -23.57 1.23
CA VAL A 485 -5.65 -22.70 0.06
C VAL A 485 -4.77 -23.20 -1.09
N LEU A 486 -5.38 -23.46 -2.22
CA LEU A 486 -4.69 -23.87 -3.44
C LEU A 486 -4.93 -22.80 -4.50
N ILE A 487 -3.87 -22.29 -5.11
CA ILE A 487 -3.94 -21.26 -6.15
C ILE A 487 -3.61 -21.89 -7.50
N ALA A 488 -4.38 -21.55 -8.53
CA ALA A 488 -4.12 -22.00 -9.90
C ALA A 488 -4.45 -20.89 -10.92
N HIS A 489 -3.82 -20.95 -12.07
CA HIS A 489 -4.21 -20.12 -13.20
C HIS A 489 -5.48 -20.67 -13.85
N SER A 490 -6.17 -19.83 -14.61
CA SER A 490 -7.30 -20.24 -15.44
C SER A 490 -6.87 -20.56 -16.87
N LYS A 491 -7.55 -21.52 -17.50
CA LYS A 491 -7.53 -21.77 -18.94
C LYS A 491 -8.96 -21.78 -19.47
N VAL A 492 -9.12 -21.54 -20.76
CA VAL A 492 -10.40 -21.72 -21.46
C VAL A 492 -10.38 -23.11 -22.08
N GLU A 493 -11.39 -23.93 -21.78
CA GLU A 493 -11.59 -25.26 -22.37
C GLU A 493 -13.00 -25.38 -22.95
N ARG A 494 -13.11 -26.09 -24.09
CA ARG A 494 -14.39 -26.35 -24.74
C ARG A 494 -15.08 -27.53 -24.07
N PHE A 495 -16.32 -27.33 -23.63
CA PHE A 495 -17.13 -28.35 -22.96
C PHE A 495 -18.24 -28.84 -23.90
N GLU A 496 -18.35 -30.16 -24.06
CA GLU A 496 -19.45 -30.80 -24.77
C GLU A 496 -20.54 -31.19 -23.76
N ASP A 497 -21.66 -30.47 -23.81
CA ASP A 497 -22.82 -30.74 -22.98
C ASP A 497 -23.79 -31.66 -23.75
N PRO A 498 -24.21 -32.82 -23.19
CA PRO A 498 -25.22 -33.67 -23.81
C PRO A 498 -26.57 -32.99 -24.03
N GLU A 499 -26.87 -31.94 -23.25
CA GLU A 499 -28.17 -31.25 -23.23
C GLU A 499 -28.13 -29.87 -23.93
N SER A 500 -26.94 -29.35 -24.27
CA SER A 500 -26.80 -28.03 -24.90
C SER A 500 -25.68 -27.96 -25.93
N SER A 501 -25.64 -26.87 -26.72
CA SER A 501 -24.56 -26.72 -27.71
C SER A 501 -23.20 -26.55 -27.03
N PRO A 502 -22.11 -27.14 -27.56
CA PRO A 502 -20.79 -27.02 -26.96
C PRO A 502 -20.39 -25.56 -26.71
N TYR A 503 -19.84 -25.28 -25.54
CA TYR A 503 -19.50 -23.92 -25.10
C TYR A 503 -18.11 -23.88 -24.46
N ASP A 504 -17.49 -22.70 -24.51
CA ASP A 504 -16.20 -22.45 -23.85
C ASP A 504 -16.42 -22.11 -22.38
N ARG A 505 -15.56 -22.67 -21.53
CA ARG A 505 -15.65 -22.56 -20.08
C ARG A 505 -14.27 -22.30 -19.47
N TYR A 506 -14.21 -21.43 -18.48
CA TYR A 506 -13.00 -21.27 -17.65
C TYR A 506 -12.86 -22.43 -16.67
N SER A 507 -11.65 -22.99 -16.61
CA SER A 507 -11.27 -24.05 -15.68
C SER A 507 -9.89 -23.77 -15.08
N PRO A 508 -9.52 -24.41 -13.96
CA PRO A 508 -8.13 -24.42 -13.50
C PRO A 508 -7.19 -24.94 -14.60
N ARG A 509 -5.99 -24.38 -14.73
CA ARG A 509 -4.98 -24.72 -15.74
C ARG A 509 -4.19 -25.97 -15.35
N LEU A 510 -4.93 -27.02 -15.02
CA LEU A 510 -4.43 -28.36 -14.72
C LEU A 510 -4.83 -29.34 -15.81
N HIS A 511 -4.14 -30.47 -15.89
CA HIS A 511 -4.58 -31.60 -16.70
C HIS A 511 -5.90 -32.15 -16.17
N LYS A 512 -6.76 -32.64 -17.08
CA LYS A 512 -8.16 -33.02 -16.78
C LYS A 512 -8.30 -33.98 -15.59
N HIS A 513 -7.38 -34.94 -15.46
CA HIS A 513 -7.43 -35.93 -14.38
C HIS A 513 -7.05 -35.32 -13.01
N ALA A 514 -6.00 -34.51 -12.96
CA ALA A 514 -5.61 -33.80 -11.74
C ALA A 514 -6.66 -32.77 -11.35
N ALA A 515 -7.15 -31.98 -12.32
CA ALA A 515 -8.23 -31.03 -12.11
C ALA A 515 -9.46 -31.72 -11.51
N ALA A 516 -9.88 -32.88 -12.03
CA ALA A 516 -11.02 -33.62 -11.49
C ALA A 516 -10.78 -34.03 -10.03
N LEU A 517 -9.62 -34.62 -9.74
CA LEU A 517 -9.24 -35.08 -8.40
C LEU A 517 -9.20 -33.93 -7.38
N VAL A 518 -8.48 -32.84 -7.69
CA VAL A 518 -8.34 -31.67 -6.80
C VAL A 518 -9.69 -31.00 -6.59
N LYS A 519 -10.46 -30.77 -7.67
CA LYS A 519 -11.80 -30.20 -7.56
C LYS A 519 -12.66 -31.03 -6.65
N GLU A 520 -12.75 -32.36 -6.86
CA GLU A 520 -13.56 -33.25 -6.05
C GLU A 520 -13.22 -33.14 -4.55
N TRP A 521 -11.91 -33.16 -4.26
CA TRP A 521 -11.38 -33.07 -2.91
C TRP A 521 -11.71 -31.75 -2.22
N CYS A 522 -11.62 -30.61 -2.91
CA CYS A 522 -11.91 -29.29 -2.33
C CYS A 522 -13.37 -29.12 -1.85
N ASP A 523 -13.51 -28.38 -0.76
CA ASP A 523 -14.81 -27.96 -0.21
C ASP A 523 -15.39 -26.78 -1.00
N ALA A 524 -14.52 -25.89 -1.49
CA ALA A 524 -14.85 -24.82 -2.44
C ALA A 524 -13.86 -24.75 -3.60
N VAL A 525 -14.38 -24.58 -4.81
CA VAL A 525 -13.65 -24.26 -6.03
C VAL A 525 -14.20 -22.92 -6.50
N LEU A 526 -13.34 -21.90 -6.43
CA LEU A 526 -13.66 -20.50 -6.57
C LEU A 526 -13.02 -19.97 -7.86
N PHE A 527 -13.82 -19.31 -8.69
CA PHE A 527 -13.32 -18.66 -9.90
C PHE A 527 -13.20 -17.15 -9.66
N ALA A 528 -11.97 -16.65 -9.62
CA ALA A 528 -11.67 -15.23 -9.58
C ALA A 528 -11.77 -14.65 -10.99
N THR A 529 -12.74 -13.74 -11.19
CA THR A 529 -13.00 -13.15 -12.51
C THR A 529 -13.57 -11.74 -12.38
N ARG A 530 -13.85 -11.12 -13.53
CA ARG A 530 -14.52 -9.82 -13.61
C ARG A 530 -15.95 -9.99 -14.12
N LYS A 531 -16.88 -9.16 -13.64
CA LYS A 531 -18.31 -9.23 -13.99
C LYS A 531 -18.55 -8.79 -15.44
N MET A 532 -19.15 -9.67 -16.26
CA MET A 532 -19.47 -9.43 -17.68
C MET A 532 -20.97 -9.58 -17.99
N ARG A 533 -21.55 -8.72 -18.85
CA ARG A 533 -22.86 -8.88 -19.52
C ARG A 533 -22.65 -9.35 -20.95
N THR A 534 -23.53 -10.23 -21.42
CA THR A 534 -23.61 -10.55 -22.85
C THR A 534 -24.54 -9.57 -23.56
N GLN A 535 -24.10 -9.04 -24.71
CA GLN A 535 -24.94 -8.32 -25.66
C GLN A 535 -24.87 -9.07 -27.00
N SER A 536 -26.03 -9.40 -27.57
CA SER A 536 -26.11 -10.10 -28.86
C SER A 536 -26.10 -9.06 -29.97
N GLU A 537 -25.12 -9.14 -30.88
CA GLU A 537 -25.14 -8.40 -32.13
C GLU A 537 -25.58 -9.33 -33.29
N ASP A 538 -26.43 -8.80 -34.17
CA ASP A 538 -26.85 -9.48 -35.39
C ASP A 538 -25.71 -9.43 -36.41
N GLY A 539 -24.91 -10.50 -36.45
CA GLY A 539 -24.06 -10.79 -37.60
C GLY A 539 -24.96 -11.30 -38.72
N GLY A 540 -25.31 -10.43 -39.67
CA GLY A 540 -26.17 -10.77 -40.81
C GLY A 540 -25.87 -12.13 -41.46
N PHE A 541 -26.89 -12.73 -42.08
CA PHE A 541 -27.01 -14.17 -42.45
C PHE A 541 -27.20 -15.12 -41.25
N ASN A 542 -28.27 -14.91 -40.46
CA ASN A 542 -28.77 -15.85 -39.45
C ASN A 542 -27.73 -16.34 -38.42
N ARG A 543 -26.70 -15.53 -38.11
CA ARG A 543 -25.68 -15.84 -37.09
C ARG A 543 -25.67 -14.78 -36.00
N LYS A 544 -26.33 -15.06 -34.87
CA LYS A 544 -26.19 -14.25 -33.65
C LYS A 544 -24.79 -14.47 -33.06
N ARG A 545 -23.99 -13.42 -32.92
CA ARG A 545 -22.75 -13.46 -32.13
C ARG A 545 -23.03 -12.88 -30.75
N THR A 546 -22.81 -13.70 -29.73
CA THR A 546 -22.86 -13.25 -28.33
C THR A 546 -21.49 -12.69 -27.99
N ILE A 547 -21.38 -11.37 -27.85
CA ILE A 547 -20.15 -10.70 -27.42
C ILE A 547 -20.29 -10.41 -25.91
N ALA A 548 -19.31 -10.86 -25.13
CA ALA A 548 -19.23 -10.53 -23.71
C ALA A 548 -18.69 -9.10 -23.56
N HIS A 549 -19.52 -8.17 -23.10
CA HIS A 549 -19.13 -6.85 -22.65
C HIS A 549 -18.97 -6.85 -21.13
N ALA A 550 -17.85 -6.41 -20.59
CA ALA A 550 -17.76 -6.16 -19.14
C ALA A 550 -18.85 -5.16 -18.71
N ILE A 551 -19.49 -5.35 -17.53
CA ILE A 551 -20.42 -4.35 -16.98
C ILE A 551 -19.61 -3.30 -16.22
N GLY A 552 -19.90 -2.03 -16.48
CA GLY A 552 -19.06 -0.89 -16.08
C GLY A 552 -18.22 -0.48 -17.28
N LYS A 553 -17.97 0.83 -17.45
CA LYS A 553 -17.22 1.38 -18.62
C LYS A 553 -15.78 0.83 -18.76
N ASP A 554 -15.35 -0.06 -17.84
CA ASP A 554 -13.97 -0.22 -17.38
C ASP A 554 -13.55 -1.66 -17.06
N GLY A 555 -14.21 -2.66 -17.63
CA GLY A 555 -13.71 -4.03 -17.53
C GLY A 555 -14.12 -4.80 -16.27
N GLY A 556 -15.07 -4.32 -15.47
CA GLY A 556 -15.89 -5.14 -14.54
C GLY A 556 -15.38 -5.31 -13.10
N GLU A 557 -16.32 -5.21 -12.15
CA GLU A 557 -16.19 -5.56 -10.71
C GLU A 557 -15.59 -6.96 -10.54
N ARG A 558 -14.65 -7.12 -9.61
CA ARG A 558 -13.99 -8.42 -9.37
C ARG A 558 -14.77 -9.25 -8.41
N VAL A 559 -15.04 -10.44 -8.86
CA VAL A 559 -15.85 -11.37 -8.13
C VAL A 559 -15.19 -12.72 -8.05
N ILE A 560 -15.37 -13.36 -6.92
CA ILE A 560 -15.31 -14.79 -6.78
C ILE A 560 -16.68 -15.33 -7.15
N ARG A 561 -16.71 -16.15 -8.19
CA ARG A 561 -17.84 -17.05 -8.43
C ARG A 561 -17.63 -18.32 -7.64
N ALA A 562 -18.48 -18.54 -6.65
CA ALA A 562 -18.48 -19.75 -5.82
C ALA A 562 -19.43 -20.84 -6.36
N TYR A 563 -20.24 -20.54 -7.37
CA TYR A 563 -21.21 -21.46 -7.96
C TYR A 563 -20.89 -21.73 -9.44
N GLY A 564 -21.13 -22.97 -9.86
CA GLY A 564 -20.86 -23.41 -11.22
C GLY A 564 -21.80 -22.76 -12.23
N SER A 565 -21.28 -22.43 -13.41
CA SER A 565 -22.07 -21.96 -14.55
C SER A 565 -21.47 -22.51 -15.86
N PRO A 566 -22.15 -22.37 -17.01
CA PRO A 566 -21.57 -22.67 -18.31
C PRO A 566 -20.25 -21.92 -18.55
N THR A 567 -20.06 -20.76 -17.92
CA THR A 567 -18.86 -19.92 -18.12
C THR A 567 -17.67 -20.32 -17.26
N CYS A 568 -17.87 -21.01 -16.12
CA CYS A 568 -16.77 -21.31 -15.20
C CYS A 568 -16.98 -22.58 -14.37
N VAL A 569 -15.88 -23.25 -14.03
CA VAL A 569 -15.86 -24.38 -13.10
C VAL A 569 -15.79 -23.86 -11.66
N ALA A 570 -16.92 -23.83 -10.97
CA ALA A 570 -16.94 -23.45 -9.56
C ALA A 570 -17.93 -24.34 -8.80
N LYS A 571 -17.67 -24.52 -7.51
CA LYS A 571 -18.56 -25.23 -6.58
C LYS A 571 -18.26 -24.80 -5.16
N ASN A 572 -19.22 -24.94 -4.26
CA ASN A 572 -18.97 -24.79 -2.84
C ASN A 572 -19.92 -25.69 -2.03
N ARG A 573 -19.46 -26.16 -0.87
CA ARG A 573 -20.26 -26.94 0.09
C ARG A 573 -20.95 -26.07 1.15
N TYR A 574 -20.83 -24.75 1.01
CA TYR A 574 -21.21 -23.76 2.02
C TYR A 574 -22.52 -23.02 1.69
N GLY A 575 -23.21 -23.38 0.61
CA GLY A 575 -24.46 -22.73 0.21
C GLY A 575 -24.30 -21.32 -0.36
N ILE A 576 -23.08 -20.92 -0.71
CA ILE A 576 -22.79 -19.60 -1.29
C ILE A 576 -23.36 -19.54 -2.70
N ALA A 577 -24.47 -18.82 -2.87
CA ALA A 577 -25.18 -18.68 -4.13
C ALA A 577 -24.89 -17.35 -4.86
N GLU A 578 -24.24 -16.42 -4.17
CA GLU A 578 -23.96 -15.07 -4.69
C GLU A 578 -22.51 -14.94 -5.19
N GLU A 579 -22.29 -14.00 -6.10
CA GLU A 579 -20.95 -13.56 -6.46
C GLU A 579 -20.37 -12.76 -5.27
N LEU A 580 -19.16 -13.08 -4.85
CA LEU A 580 -18.52 -12.43 -3.70
C LEU A 580 -17.40 -11.49 -4.17
N PRO A 581 -17.07 -10.40 -3.46
CA PRO A 581 -15.80 -9.70 -3.68
C PRO A 581 -14.59 -10.63 -3.58
N LEU A 582 -13.55 -10.38 -4.37
CA LEU A 582 -12.28 -11.12 -4.33
C LEU A 582 -11.47 -10.77 -3.08
N SER A 583 -11.89 -11.26 -1.91
CA SER A 583 -11.17 -11.15 -0.63
C SER A 583 -11.43 -12.35 0.27
N TRP A 584 -10.47 -12.67 1.15
CA TRP A 584 -10.61 -13.76 2.13
C TRP A 584 -11.77 -13.49 3.09
N SER A 585 -11.90 -12.23 3.53
CA SER A 585 -12.96 -11.82 4.47
C SER A 585 -14.37 -11.99 3.88
N ALA A 586 -14.57 -11.65 2.60
CA ALA A 586 -15.85 -11.86 1.93
C ALA A 586 -16.22 -13.34 1.84
N PHE A 587 -15.24 -14.19 1.55
CA PHE A 587 -15.42 -15.64 1.52
C PHE A 587 -15.81 -16.21 2.88
N ILE A 588 -15.11 -15.84 3.95
CA ILE A 588 -15.42 -16.30 5.32
C ILE A 588 -16.78 -15.79 5.81
N ASN A 589 -17.12 -14.54 5.52
CA ASN A 589 -18.43 -13.98 5.86
C ASN A 589 -19.56 -14.75 5.19
N ALA A 590 -19.44 -15.02 3.89
CA ALA A 590 -20.43 -15.79 3.12
C ALA A 590 -20.54 -17.26 3.60
N MET A 591 -19.44 -17.83 4.10
CA MET A 591 -19.43 -19.16 4.72
C MET A 591 -20.11 -19.18 6.09
N SER A 592 -20.15 -18.06 6.81
CA SER A 592 -20.72 -17.96 8.16
C SER A 592 -22.21 -17.58 8.18
N THR A 593 -22.72 -17.07 7.06
CA THR A 593 -24.12 -16.63 6.92
C THR A 593 -25.07 -17.71 6.41
N ASN A 594 -24.55 -18.86 5.97
CA ASN A 594 -25.28 -20.03 5.46
C ASN A 594 -24.86 -21.30 6.21
#